data_AF-A0A349W5H1-F1
#
_entry.id   AF-A0A349W5H1-F1
#
_cell.length_a   1.000
_cell.length_b   1.000
_cell.length_c   1.000
_cell.angle_alpha   90.00
_cell.angle_beta   90.00
_cell.angle_gamma   90.00
#
_symmetry.space_group_name_H-M   'P 1'
#
loop_
_entity.id
_entity.type
_entity.pdbx_description
1 polymer ?
#
loop_
_entity_poly.entity_id
_entity_poly.type
_entity_poly.pdbx_seq_one_letter_code
_entity_poly.pdbx_strand_id
1 'polypeptide(L)'
;MKRPRKRRIVLKTVISLLVLLCLGLIGYNLYPEATLDRHAKVDKLIVYKSKRTLLAYSKGKLLKSYRISLGGQPVGDKEFEGDLKTPEGLYTINDKNPNSDYHKNLGVSYPNELDIAHAKSLGKDAG
;
A
#
# COMPACT_ATOMS: atom_id res chain seq x y z
N MET A 1 57.04 6.65 14.20
CA MET A 1 56.23 6.37 15.41
C MET A 1 55.25 5.22 15.14
N LYS A 2 55.54 3.98 15.61
CA LYS A 2 54.72 2.78 15.32
C LYS A 2 53.43 2.83 16.16
N ARG A 3 52.25 3.01 15.53
CA ARG A 3 50.95 2.96 16.23
C ARG A 3 50.83 1.62 16.98
N PRO A 4 50.45 1.61 18.28
CA PRO A 4 50.55 0.41 19.13
C PRO A 4 49.61 -0.70 18.65
N ARG A 5 50.13 -1.93 18.59
CA ARG A 5 49.46 -3.15 18.08
C ARG A 5 48.04 -3.36 18.63
N LYS A 6 47.79 -2.96 19.89
CA LYS A 6 46.47 -3.00 20.54
C LYS A 6 45.41 -2.12 19.85
N ARG A 7 45.75 -0.92 19.37
CA ARG A 7 44.79 -0.03 18.67
C ARG A 7 44.31 -0.63 17.34
N ARG A 8 45.18 -1.36 16.62
CA ARG A 8 44.80 -2.05 15.38
C ARG A 8 43.87 -3.23 15.62
N ILE A 9 44.03 -3.95 16.74
CA ILE A 9 43.16 -5.07 17.11
C ILE A 9 41.77 -4.54 17.49
N VAL A 10 41.71 -3.55 18.39
CA VAL A 10 40.44 -2.93 18.81
C VAL A 10 39.69 -2.36 17.61
N LEU A 11 40.39 -1.66 16.70
CA LEU A 11 39.76 -1.11 15.50
C LEU A 11 39.19 -2.19 14.58
N LYS A 12 39.90 -3.31 14.38
CA LYS A 12 39.40 -4.45 13.59
C LYS A 12 38.18 -5.09 14.23
N THR A 13 38.18 -5.29 15.56
CA THR A 13 37.05 -5.85 16.28
C THR A 13 35.80 -4.96 16.17
N VAL A 14 35.96 -3.64 16.35
CA VAL A 14 34.85 -2.67 16.20
C VAL A 14 34.31 -2.69 14.77
N ILE A 15 35.17 -2.68 13.75
CA ILE A 15 34.73 -2.76 12.34
C ILE A 15 33.97 -4.06 12.09
N SER A 16 34.46 -5.21 12.56
CA SER A 16 33.77 -6.49 12.39
C SER A 16 32.40 -6.52 13.07
N LEU A 17 32.26 -5.94 14.26
CA LEU A 17 30.96 -5.82 14.95
C LEU A 17 29.99 -4.92 14.19
N LEU A 18 30.46 -3.79 13.65
CA LEU A 18 29.64 -2.90 12.83
C LEU A 18 29.20 -3.59 11.52
N VAL A 19 30.08 -4.37 10.88
CA VAL A 19 29.73 -5.15 9.69
C VAL A 19 28.67 -6.20 10.01
N LEU A 20 28.81 -6.94 11.12
CA LEU A 20 27.80 -7.91 11.58
C LEU A 20 26.45 -7.24 11.87
N LEU A 21 26.45 -6.08 12.53
CA LEU A 21 25.25 -5.31 12.77
C LEU A 21 24.59 -4.85 11.46
N CYS A 22 25.36 -4.31 10.52
CA CYS A 22 24.85 -3.91 9.21
C CYS A 22 24.27 -5.08 8.42
N LEU A 23 24.94 -6.25 8.41
CA LEU A 23 24.42 -7.46 7.77
C LEU A 23 23.12 -7.93 8.41
N GLY A 24 23.03 -7.87 9.73
CA GLY A 24 21.79 -8.18 10.47
C GLY A 24 20.65 -7.23 10.11
N LEU A 25 20.92 -5.92 10.01
CA LEU A 25 19.93 -4.92 9.61
C LEU A 25 19.50 -5.07 8.15
N ILE A 26 20.43 -5.37 7.24
CA ILE A 26 20.11 -5.64 5.83
C ILE A 26 19.22 -6.88 5.75
N GLY A 27 19.58 -7.97 6.45
CA GLY A 27 18.74 -9.15 6.57
C GLY A 27 17.34 -8.76 7.06
N TYR A 28 17.25 -8.05 8.19
CA TYR A 28 16.00 -7.56 8.78
C TYR A 28 15.10 -6.83 7.78
N ASN A 29 15.65 -5.88 7.02
CA ASN A 29 14.90 -5.07 6.06
C ASN A 29 14.54 -5.81 4.76
N LEU A 30 15.25 -6.89 4.44
CA LEU A 30 14.99 -7.72 3.26
C LEU A 30 14.15 -8.97 3.58
N TYR A 31 13.92 -9.30 4.86
CA TYR A 31 13.04 -10.41 5.20
C TYR A 31 11.62 -10.12 4.69
N PRO A 32 11.06 -11.02 3.85
CA PRO A 32 9.73 -10.82 3.29
C PRO A 32 8.70 -10.83 4.42
N GLU A 33 7.73 -9.93 4.36
CA GLU A 33 6.61 -9.99 5.28
C GLU A 33 5.84 -11.29 5.09
N ALA A 34 5.29 -11.82 6.18
CA ALA A 34 4.41 -12.99 6.13
C ALA A 34 3.25 -12.76 5.14
N THR A 35 2.99 -13.77 4.31
CA THR A 35 1.87 -13.78 3.38
C THR A 35 0.56 -14.02 4.14
N LEU A 36 -0.55 -13.58 3.56
CA LEU A 36 -1.87 -13.95 4.06
C LEU A 36 -2.09 -15.45 3.86
N ASP A 37 -2.75 -16.08 4.83
CA ASP A 37 -3.28 -17.43 4.68
C ASP A 37 -4.21 -17.49 3.44
N ARG A 38 -4.05 -18.53 2.62
CA ARG A 38 -4.87 -18.75 1.42
C ARG A 38 -6.35 -18.91 1.74
N HIS A 39 -6.70 -19.32 2.96
CA HIS A 39 -8.07 -19.45 3.43
C HIS A 39 -8.60 -18.19 4.15
N ALA A 40 -7.77 -17.15 4.30
CA ALA A 40 -8.22 -15.90 4.89
C ALA A 40 -9.29 -15.23 4.02
N LYS A 41 -10.43 -14.91 4.62
CA LYS A 41 -11.52 -14.18 3.95
C LYS A 41 -11.49 -12.71 4.36
N VAL A 42 -11.22 -11.84 3.40
CA VAL A 42 -11.32 -10.38 3.57
C VAL A 42 -12.76 -9.95 3.34
N ASP A 43 -13.34 -9.21 4.29
CA ASP A 43 -14.71 -8.68 4.20
C ASP A 43 -14.76 -7.14 4.17
N LYS A 44 -13.65 -6.47 4.50
CA LYS A 44 -13.56 -5.01 4.48
C LYS A 44 -12.18 -4.55 4.06
N LEU A 45 -12.16 -3.56 3.17
CA LEU A 45 -10.96 -2.82 2.78
C LEU A 45 -11.10 -1.38 3.25
N ILE A 46 -10.06 -0.83 3.86
CA ILE A 46 -9.98 0.59 4.23
C ILE A 46 -8.81 1.21 3.50
N VAL A 47 -9.09 2.23 2.70
CA VAL A 47 -8.07 2.96 1.94
C VAL A 47 -7.85 4.33 2.58
N TYR A 48 -6.66 4.55 3.12
CA TYR A 48 -6.20 5.86 3.57
C TYR A 48 -5.36 6.50 2.49
N LYS A 49 -5.97 7.32 1.63
CA LYS A 49 -5.32 7.95 0.48
C LYS A 49 -4.10 8.80 0.87
N SER A 50 -4.24 9.66 1.88
CA SER A 50 -3.15 10.51 2.39
C SER A 50 -1.95 9.71 2.90
N LYS A 51 -2.19 8.51 3.45
CA LYS A 51 -1.15 7.59 3.93
C LYS A 51 -0.70 6.59 2.86
N ARG A 52 -1.29 6.61 1.66
CA ARG A 52 -1.07 5.64 0.58
C ARG A 52 -1.07 4.20 1.09
N THR A 53 -2.05 3.90 1.95
CA THR A 53 -2.16 2.62 2.65
C THR A 53 -3.55 2.01 2.45
N LEU A 54 -3.59 0.72 2.12
CA LEU A 54 -4.80 -0.10 2.11
C LEU A 54 -4.71 -1.14 3.23
N LEU A 55 -5.75 -1.23 4.04
CA LEU A 55 -5.88 -2.18 5.13
C LEU A 55 -6.95 -3.22 4.79
N ALA A 56 -6.59 -4.50 4.88
CA ALA A 56 -7.50 -5.61 4.68
C ALA A 56 -7.93 -6.22 6.02
N TYR A 57 -9.24 -6.26 6.26
CA TYR A 57 -9.84 -6.76 7.50
C TYR A 57 -10.68 -8.02 7.26
N SER A 58 -10.82 -8.81 8.33
CA SER A 58 -11.77 -9.91 8.44
C SER A 58 -12.41 -9.89 9.82
N LYS A 59 -13.74 -9.78 9.87
CA LYS A 59 -14.53 -9.76 11.12
C LYS A 59 -13.99 -8.78 12.16
N GLY A 60 -13.58 -7.60 11.70
CA GLY A 60 -13.01 -6.55 12.55
C GLY A 60 -11.51 -6.69 12.89
N LYS A 61 -10.87 -7.81 12.56
CA LYS A 61 -9.43 -8.02 12.75
C LYS A 61 -8.65 -7.56 11.52
N LEU A 62 -7.61 -6.74 11.73
CA LEU A 62 -6.66 -6.39 10.68
C LEU A 62 -5.86 -7.62 10.28
N LEU A 63 -5.90 -7.99 9.00
CA LEU A 63 -5.15 -9.11 8.45
C LEU A 63 -3.85 -8.66 7.78
N LYS A 64 -3.89 -7.58 7.00
CA LYS A 64 -2.74 -7.08 6.24
C LYS A 64 -2.84 -5.60 5.93
N SER A 65 -1.68 -4.96 5.81
CA SER A 65 -1.52 -3.60 5.30
C SER A 65 -0.73 -3.63 4.00
N TYR A 66 -1.09 -2.79 3.05
CA TYR A 66 -0.44 -2.66 1.76
C TYR A 66 -0.13 -1.20 1.47
N ARG A 67 1.07 -0.93 0.98
CA ARG A 67 1.37 0.34 0.32
C ARG A 67 0.69 0.34 -1.05
N ILE A 68 0.03 1.44 -1.39
CA ILE A 68 -0.73 1.56 -2.64
C ILE A 68 -0.30 2.77 -3.47
N SER A 69 -0.63 2.69 -4.75
CA SER A 69 -0.63 3.82 -5.67
C SER A 69 -2.06 4.31 -5.87
N LEU A 70 -2.20 5.58 -6.25
CA LEU A 70 -3.47 6.25 -6.50
C LEU A 70 -3.41 6.91 -7.88
N GLY A 71 -4.55 7.47 -8.32
CA GLY A 71 -4.61 8.27 -9.55
C GLY A 71 -3.66 9.47 -9.55
N GLY A 72 -3.49 10.07 -10.73
CA GLY A 72 -2.55 11.17 -10.98
C GLY A 72 -2.83 12.44 -10.17
N GLN A 73 -4.08 12.65 -9.74
CA GLN A 73 -4.48 13.72 -8.82
C GLN A 73 -5.06 13.09 -7.54
N PRO A 74 -4.24 12.65 -6.59
CA PRO A 74 -4.70 11.78 -5.49
C PRO A 74 -5.41 12.52 -4.35
N VAL A 75 -5.60 13.84 -4.45
CA VAL A 75 -6.16 14.69 -3.38
C VAL A 75 -7.62 15.01 -3.68
N GLY A 76 -8.48 14.79 -2.68
CA GLY A 76 -9.92 15.02 -2.79
C GLY A 76 -10.67 13.88 -3.48
N ASP A 77 -11.98 13.93 -3.37
CA ASP A 77 -12.89 12.96 -3.97
C ASP A 77 -12.98 13.09 -5.50
N LYS A 78 -13.24 11.96 -6.17
CA LYS A 78 -13.43 11.90 -7.61
C LYS A 78 -14.75 12.56 -8.00
N GLU A 79 -14.69 13.55 -8.88
CA GLU A 79 -15.84 14.38 -9.25
C GLU A 79 -16.43 14.01 -10.63
N PHE A 80 -15.59 13.56 -11.57
CA PHE A 80 -16.00 13.20 -12.94
C PHE A 80 -14.94 12.38 -13.69
N GLU A 81 -15.30 11.76 -14.82
CA GLU A 81 -14.39 11.01 -15.70
C GLU A 81 -13.18 11.86 -16.13
N GLY A 82 -11.97 11.32 -16.02
CA GLY A 82 -10.74 12.00 -16.47
C GLY A 82 -10.11 12.99 -15.48
N ASP A 83 -10.71 13.23 -14.31
CA ASP A 83 -10.13 14.07 -13.25
C ASP A 83 -8.91 13.45 -12.52
N LEU A 84 -8.57 12.21 -12.83
CA LEU A 84 -7.44 11.44 -12.26
C LEU A 84 -7.49 11.26 -10.72
N LYS A 85 -8.65 11.46 -10.09
CA LYS A 85 -8.86 11.24 -8.67
C LYS A 85 -9.37 9.82 -8.39
N THR A 86 -9.08 9.31 -7.20
CA THR A 86 -9.68 8.05 -6.70
C THR A 86 -10.87 8.40 -5.81
N PRO A 87 -12.05 7.76 -5.98
CA PRO A 87 -13.23 8.06 -5.17
C PRO A 87 -13.01 7.93 -3.66
N GLU A 88 -13.72 8.74 -2.90
CA GLU A 88 -13.79 8.73 -1.44
C GLU A 88 -15.24 8.45 -1.03
N GLY A 89 -15.45 7.49 -0.13
CA GLY A 89 -16.79 7.07 0.26
C GLY A 89 -16.87 5.59 0.59
N LEU A 90 -18.10 5.11 0.80
CA LEU A 90 -18.38 3.71 1.04
C LEU A 90 -18.80 3.04 -0.27
N TYR A 91 -17.97 2.11 -0.75
CA TYR A 91 -18.23 1.34 -1.96
C TYR A 91 -18.15 -0.15 -1.67
N THR A 92 -18.82 -0.93 -2.51
CA THR A 92 -18.77 -2.39 -2.49
C THR A 92 -17.92 -2.91 -3.63
N ILE A 93 -17.30 -4.08 -3.43
CA ILE A 93 -16.66 -4.81 -4.53
C ILE A 93 -17.76 -5.52 -5.32
N ASN A 94 -18.01 -5.09 -6.55
CA ASN A 94 -19.09 -5.60 -7.39
C ASN A 94 -18.60 -6.51 -8.53
N ASP A 95 -17.29 -6.54 -8.80
CA ASP A 95 -16.70 -7.41 -9.82
C ASP A 95 -15.31 -7.91 -9.41
N LYS A 96 -14.89 -9.05 -9.97
CA LYS A 96 -13.56 -9.63 -9.79
C LYS A 96 -13.10 -10.26 -11.11
N ASN A 97 -12.08 -9.68 -11.72
CA ASN A 97 -11.47 -10.22 -12.93
C ASN A 97 -10.05 -10.73 -12.65
N PRO A 98 -9.86 -12.06 -12.51
CA PRO A 98 -8.55 -12.65 -12.31
C PRO A 98 -7.68 -12.70 -13.58
N ASN A 99 -8.26 -12.43 -14.75
CA ASN A 99 -7.65 -12.56 -16.08
C ASN A 99 -7.52 -11.20 -16.80
N SER A 100 -7.45 -10.10 -16.06
CA SER A 100 -7.28 -8.78 -16.68
C SER A 100 -5.88 -8.62 -17.27
N ASP A 101 -5.73 -7.78 -18.29
CA ASP A 101 -4.44 -7.44 -18.91
C ASP A 101 -3.44 -6.84 -17.90
N TYR A 102 -3.94 -6.37 -16.76
CA TYR A 102 -3.18 -5.79 -15.65
C TYR A 102 -3.18 -6.69 -14.40
N HIS A 103 -3.19 -8.02 -14.61
CA HIS A 103 -3.26 -9.07 -13.58
C HIS A 103 -4.65 -9.26 -12.97
N LYS A 104 -4.85 -8.89 -11.71
CA LYS A 104 -6.09 -9.10 -10.96
C LYS A 104 -6.76 -7.77 -10.71
N ASN A 105 -8.02 -7.65 -11.11
CA ASN A 105 -8.83 -6.46 -10.91
C ASN A 105 -10.01 -6.76 -9.94
N LEU A 106 -10.34 -5.78 -9.11
CA LEU A 106 -11.56 -5.73 -8.32
C LEU A 106 -12.36 -4.50 -8.75
N GLY A 107 -13.56 -4.71 -9.28
CA GLY A 107 -14.51 -3.63 -9.56
C GLY A 107 -15.06 -3.06 -8.26
N VAL A 108 -15.17 -1.74 -8.19
CA VAL A 108 -15.85 -1.03 -7.09
C VAL A 108 -17.17 -0.46 -7.61
N SER A 109 -18.17 -0.34 -6.75
CA SER A 109 -19.49 0.20 -7.08
C SER A 109 -19.52 1.74 -7.23
N TYR A 110 -18.45 2.33 -7.76
CA TYR A 110 -18.41 3.70 -8.23
C TYR A 110 -18.71 3.70 -9.74
N PRO A 111 -19.46 4.69 -10.27
CA PRO A 111 -20.14 5.75 -9.53
C PRO A 111 -21.45 5.26 -8.88
N ASN A 112 -21.77 5.79 -7.70
CA ASN A 112 -23.09 5.64 -7.05
C ASN A 112 -24.04 6.79 -7.47
N GLU A 113 -25.28 6.78 -6.99
CA GLU A 113 -26.29 7.80 -7.36
C GLU A 113 -25.88 9.24 -7.03
N LEU A 114 -25.19 9.46 -5.90
CA LEU A 114 -24.69 10.77 -5.49
C LEU A 114 -23.55 11.22 -6.40
N ASP A 115 -22.63 10.31 -6.74
CA ASP A 115 -21.51 10.59 -7.65
C ASP A 115 -22.03 10.99 -9.03
N ILE A 116 -23.04 10.26 -9.54
CA ILE A 116 -23.71 10.55 -10.81
C ILE A 116 -24.40 11.91 -10.77
N ALA A 117 -25.16 12.21 -9.71
CA ALA A 117 -25.84 13.48 -9.56
C ALA A 117 -24.85 14.66 -9.49
N HIS A 118 -23.73 14.47 -8.78
CA HIS A 118 -22.68 15.47 -8.66
C HIS A 118 -22.02 15.75 -10.01
N ALA A 119 -21.56 14.72 -10.73
CA ALA A 119 -20.95 14.90 -12.05
C ALA A 119 -21.90 15.57 -13.05
N LYS A 120 -23.19 15.20 -13.04
CA LYS A 120 -24.23 15.83 -13.88
C LYS A 120 -24.41 17.30 -13.55
N SER A 121 -24.33 17.70 -12.28
CA SER A 121 -24.42 19.12 -11.89
C SER A 121 -23.27 19.97 -12.46
N LEU A 122 -22.12 19.33 -12.77
CA LEU A 122 -20.96 19.93 -13.42
C LEU A 122 -21.02 19.81 -14.96
N GLY A 123 -22.07 19.20 -15.52
CA GLY A 123 -22.18 18.91 -16.96
C GLY A 123 -21.17 17.86 -17.45
N LYS A 124 -20.78 16.91 -16.59
CA LYS A 124 -19.79 15.86 -16.86
C LYS A 124 -20.36 14.45 -16.61
N ASP A 125 -19.67 13.43 -17.12
CA ASP A 125 -19.90 12.02 -16.75
C ASP A 125 -19.12 11.68 -15.47
N ALA A 126 -19.64 10.80 -14.60
CA ALA A 126 -19.04 10.51 -13.29
C ALA A 126 -17.84 9.57 -13.39
N GLY A 127 -17.79 8.69 -14.39
CA GLY A 127 -16.70 7.73 -14.48
C GLY A 127 -16.88 6.72 -15.59
#